data_AF-R4G7J1-F1
#
_entry.id   AF-R4G7J1-F1
#
_cell.length_a   1.000
_cell.length_b   1.000
_cell.length_c   1.000
_cell.angle_alpha   90.00
_cell.angle_beta   90.00
_cell.angle_gamma   90.00
#
_symmetry.space_group_name_H-M   'P 1'
#
loop_
_entity.id
_entity.type
_entity.pdbx_description
1 polymer ?
#
loop_
_entity_poly.entity_id
_entity_poly.type
_entity_poly.pdbx_seq_one_letter_code
_entity_poly.pdbx_strand_id
1 'polypeptide(L)'
;MSAIISNEPFSKFSNCSVQEHREYLLRDRPQCILNNPLSTDIVTPPVCGNYLVEVGEECDCGSPQDCQDACCNAATCKLQHDCDSGECCEKCKFKKAGAQCRAAKDDCDLPESCTGQSAECPTDSFQRNGHPCQNNQGYCYNGKCPIMTNQCIALKGPGVNVSPDECFTSKQNDPRCGFCRIENGRKIPCAEKDKMCGKLLCQKGNAICICFPTTDDPDYGMVEPGTKCGDGKVCINRQCVDVQTAY
;
A
#
# COMPACT_ATOMS: atom_id res chain seq x y z
N MET A 1 -22.28 -0.69 19.51
CA MET A 1 -22.29 -2.10 19.05
C MET A 1 -23.13 -2.97 19.97
N SER A 2 -24.36 -2.55 20.29
CA SER A 2 -25.29 -3.41 21.03
C SER A 2 -25.79 -4.51 20.10
N ALA A 3 -25.95 -5.74 20.60
CA ALA A 3 -26.54 -6.83 19.84
C ALA A 3 -28.03 -6.61 19.54
N ILE A 4 -28.67 -5.66 20.23
CA ILE A 4 -30.08 -5.30 20.08
C ILE A 4 -30.18 -3.80 19.79
N ILE A 5 -30.94 -3.45 18.75
CA ILE A 5 -31.26 -2.05 18.42
C ILE A 5 -32.30 -1.54 19.40
N SER A 6 -32.02 -0.39 20.03
CA SER A 6 -32.97 0.34 20.88
C SER A 6 -33.87 1.23 20.03
N ASN A 7 -35.08 1.52 20.54
CA ASN A 7 -35.99 2.48 19.91
C ASN A 7 -35.40 3.89 19.84
N GLU A 8 -34.48 4.22 20.74
CA GLU A 8 -33.65 5.42 20.70
C GLU A 8 -32.18 4.98 20.55
N PRO A 9 -31.63 4.95 19.32
CA PRO A 9 -30.27 4.50 19.09
C PRO A 9 -29.25 5.52 19.63
N PHE A 10 -28.22 5.02 20.29
CA PHE A 10 -27.10 5.85 20.76
C PHE A 10 -26.12 6.15 19.62
N SER A 11 -25.57 7.37 19.59
CA SER A 11 -24.54 7.80 18.65
C SER A 11 -23.10 7.61 19.14
N LYS A 12 -22.92 7.05 20.36
CA LYS A 12 -21.62 6.83 20.98
C LYS A 12 -21.24 5.36 20.96
N PHE A 13 -19.96 5.08 20.68
CA PHE A 13 -19.39 3.75 20.84
C PHE A 13 -19.12 3.42 22.31
N SER A 14 -19.13 2.14 22.67
CA SER A 14 -18.68 1.68 23.98
C SER A 14 -17.15 1.68 24.06
N ASN A 15 -16.61 1.65 25.27
CA ASN A 15 -15.18 1.48 25.50
C ASN A 15 -14.60 0.23 24.82
N CYS A 16 -15.33 -0.90 24.86
CA CYS A 16 -14.90 -2.14 24.19
C CYS A 16 -14.77 -1.94 22.67
N SER A 17 -15.76 -1.29 22.03
CA SER A 17 -15.72 -1.06 20.58
C SER A 17 -14.55 -0.17 20.16
N VAL A 18 -14.22 0.86 20.94
CA VAL A 18 -13.07 1.74 20.69
C VAL A 18 -11.76 0.97 20.80
N GLN A 19 -11.63 0.11 21.82
CA GLN A 19 -10.44 -0.71 22.02
C GLN A 19 -10.27 -1.74 20.88
N GLU A 20 -11.31 -2.49 20.54
CA GLU A 20 -11.28 -3.50 19.48
C GLU A 20 -10.95 -2.88 18.12
N HIS A 21 -11.54 -1.72 17.80
CA HIS A 21 -11.23 -1.01 16.56
C HIS A 21 -9.76 -0.56 16.50
N ARG A 22 -9.21 -0.08 17.61
CA ARG A 22 -7.79 0.29 17.69
C ARG A 22 -6.87 -0.91 17.49
N GLU A 23 -7.18 -2.04 18.10
CA GLU A 23 -6.42 -3.28 17.93
C GLU A 23 -6.47 -3.78 16.48
N TYR A 24 -7.64 -3.71 15.83
CA TYR A 24 -7.81 -4.00 14.41
C TYR A 24 -6.91 -3.13 13.53
N LEU A 25 -6.94 -1.80 13.70
CA LEU A 25 -6.12 -0.88 12.90
C LEU A 25 -4.62 -1.12 13.09
N LEU A 26 -4.17 -1.42 14.32
CA LEU A 26 -2.77 -1.68 14.61
C LEU A 26 -2.27 -3.02 14.03
N ARG A 27 -3.13 -4.04 14.02
CA ARG A 27 -2.85 -5.38 13.52
C ARG A 27 -2.87 -5.43 12.00
N ASP A 28 -3.96 -4.98 11.40
CA ASP A 28 -4.24 -5.22 9.97
C ASP A 28 -3.80 -4.05 9.08
N ARG A 29 -3.70 -2.83 9.64
CA ARG A 29 -3.22 -1.61 8.97
C ARG A 29 -3.77 -1.46 7.55
N PRO A 30 -5.10 -1.41 7.37
CA PRO A 30 -5.72 -1.31 6.06
C PRO A 30 -5.26 -0.04 5.35
N GLN A 31 -4.67 -0.18 4.16
CA GLN A 31 -4.08 0.95 3.44
C GLN A 31 -5.14 1.81 2.72
N CYS A 32 -6.29 1.22 2.37
CA CYS A 32 -7.34 1.88 1.59
C CYS A 32 -8.15 2.95 2.34
N ILE A 33 -7.90 3.14 3.64
CA ILE A 33 -8.57 4.17 4.46
C ILE A 33 -7.63 5.33 4.82
N LEU A 34 -6.42 5.35 4.26
CA LEU A 34 -5.41 6.36 4.57
C LEU A 34 -5.50 7.58 3.65
N ASN A 35 -6.05 7.42 2.44
CA ASN A 35 -6.23 8.53 1.51
C ASN A 35 -7.53 9.29 1.81
N ASN A 36 -7.45 10.61 1.81
CA ASN A 36 -8.65 11.44 1.79
C ASN A 36 -9.30 11.36 0.39
N PRO A 37 -10.63 11.26 0.29
CA PRO A 37 -11.31 11.33 -0.99
C PRO A 37 -11.14 12.73 -1.60
N LEU A 38 -11.08 12.82 -2.93
CA LEU A 38 -11.17 14.11 -3.60
C LEU A 38 -12.58 14.68 -3.39
N SER A 39 -12.69 16.00 -3.26
CA SER A 39 -13.99 16.67 -3.08
C SER A 39 -14.98 16.32 -4.20
N THR A 40 -14.48 16.10 -5.42
CA THR A 40 -15.28 15.70 -6.59
C THR A 40 -15.79 14.26 -6.56
N ASP A 41 -15.20 13.39 -5.73
CA ASP A 41 -15.62 12.00 -5.58
C ASP A 41 -16.76 11.85 -4.56
N ILE A 42 -17.03 12.90 -3.78
CA ILE A 42 -18.09 12.92 -2.77
C ILE A 42 -19.41 13.28 -3.45
N VAL A 43 -20.34 12.33 -3.45
CA VAL A 43 -21.63 12.46 -4.15
C VAL A 43 -22.75 13.02 -3.27
N THR A 44 -22.48 13.20 -1.97
CA THR A 44 -23.44 13.79 -1.04
C THR A 44 -23.50 15.31 -1.22
N PRO A 45 -24.64 15.94 -0.88
CA PRO A 45 -24.69 17.40 -0.79
C PRO A 45 -23.65 17.91 0.23
N PRO A 46 -22.85 18.94 -0.10
CA PRO A 46 -21.86 19.52 0.80
C PRO A 46 -22.46 19.99 2.13
N VAL A 47 -21.77 19.75 3.25
CA VAL A 47 -22.19 20.15 4.60
C VAL A 47 -21.04 20.79 5.37
N CYS A 48 -21.02 22.12 5.38
CA CYS A 48 -20.06 22.87 6.17
C CYS A 48 -20.15 22.54 7.67
N GLY A 49 -19.01 22.14 8.24
CA GLY A 49 -18.82 21.78 9.64
C GLY A 49 -18.82 20.27 9.89
N ASN A 50 -18.69 19.44 8.85
CA ASN A 50 -18.62 17.97 8.96
C ASN A 50 -17.19 17.42 8.95
N TYR A 51 -16.17 18.30 9.00
CA TYR A 51 -14.74 17.98 8.96
C TYR A 51 -14.23 17.42 7.62
N LEU A 52 -14.98 17.58 6.54
CA LEU A 52 -14.61 17.08 5.22
C LEU A 52 -14.75 18.19 4.17
N VAL A 53 -13.65 18.54 3.50
CA VAL A 53 -13.70 19.57 2.45
C VAL A 53 -14.45 19.03 1.23
N GLU A 54 -15.64 19.56 0.99
CA GLU A 54 -16.53 19.17 -0.11
C GLU A 54 -16.55 20.24 -1.23
N VAL A 55 -17.22 19.94 -2.35
CA VAL A 55 -17.30 20.89 -3.48
C VAL A 55 -17.96 22.19 -3.04
N GLY A 56 -17.23 23.31 -3.20
CA GLY A 56 -17.70 24.67 -2.87
C GLY A 56 -17.12 25.23 -1.56
N GLU A 57 -16.52 24.38 -0.75
CA GLU A 57 -15.80 24.74 0.47
C GLU A 57 -14.32 24.90 0.18
N GLU A 58 -13.65 25.72 1.00
CA GLU A 58 -12.19 25.92 0.91
C GLU A 58 -11.45 25.34 2.11
N CYS A 59 -12.19 25.06 3.20
CA CYS A 59 -11.73 24.48 4.44
C CYS A 59 -12.93 23.96 5.25
N ASP A 60 -12.73 22.97 6.11
CA ASP A 60 -13.74 22.53 7.08
C ASP A 60 -13.06 22.00 8.35
N CYS A 61 -13.18 22.77 9.44
CA CYS A 61 -12.63 22.46 10.76
C CYS A 61 -13.71 22.06 11.79
N GLY A 62 -14.92 21.72 11.32
CA GLY A 62 -16.06 21.41 12.16
C GLY A 62 -16.91 22.62 12.53
N SER A 63 -17.69 22.48 13.61
CA SER A 63 -18.57 23.55 14.09
C SER A 63 -17.80 24.77 14.60
N PRO A 64 -18.38 25.98 14.62
CA PRO A 64 -17.75 27.16 15.22
C PRO A 64 -17.36 27.00 16.70
N GLN A 65 -18.00 26.08 17.42
CA GLN A 65 -17.67 25.79 18.82
C GLN A 65 -16.44 24.89 18.97
N ASP A 66 -16.23 23.98 18.00
CA ASP A 66 -15.17 22.96 18.06
C ASP A 66 -13.92 23.34 17.25
N CYS A 67 -14.07 24.22 16.26
CA CYS A 67 -12.99 24.60 15.37
C CYS A 67 -11.85 25.31 16.10
N GLN A 68 -10.64 24.73 15.98
CA GLN A 68 -9.40 25.29 16.52
C GLN A 68 -8.49 25.88 15.43
N ASP A 69 -8.93 25.80 14.17
CA ASP A 69 -8.15 26.26 13.03
C ASP A 69 -8.32 27.78 12.84
N ALA A 70 -7.23 28.53 13.00
CA ALA A 70 -7.23 29.98 12.81
C ALA A 70 -7.31 30.39 11.32
N CYS A 71 -7.04 29.45 10.40
CA CYS A 71 -7.01 29.67 8.98
C CYS A 71 -8.38 29.47 8.32
N CYS A 72 -9.33 28.83 9.01
CA CYS A 72 -10.65 28.52 8.48
C CYS A 72 -11.75 29.30 9.21
N ASN A 73 -12.71 29.86 8.46
CA ASN A 73 -13.95 30.34 9.02
C ASN A 73 -14.97 29.20 9.09
N ALA A 74 -15.11 28.58 10.27
CA ALA A 74 -16.02 27.46 10.52
C ALA A 74 -17.50 27.74 10.22
N ALA A 75 -17.93 29.00 10.20
CA ALA A 75 -19.33 29.34 9.90
C ALA A 75 -19.63 29.35 8.39
N THR A 76 -18.58 29.52 7.55
CA THR A 76 -18.73 29.68 6.10
C THR A 76 -17.93 28.68 5.29
N CYS A 77 -17.05 27.90 5.93
CA CYS A 77 -16.11 26.99 5.27
C CYS A 77 -15.26 27.68 4.20
N LYS A 78 -14.76 28.88 4.56
CA LYS A 78 -13.92 29.74 3.72
C LYS A 78 -12.60 30.01 4.39
N LEU A 79 -11.54 30.02 3.59
CA LEU A 79 -10.21 30.32 4.07
C LEU A 79 -10.13 31.80 4.49
N GLN A 80 -9.46 32.05 5.60
CA GLN A 80 -9.09 33.41 6.02
C GLN A 80 -7.76 33.85 5.37
N HIS A 81 -6.96 32.87 4.89
CA HIS A 81 -5.61 33.04 4.35
C HIS A 81 -5.38 32.08 3.17
N ASP A 82 -4.13 31.74 2.86
CA ASP A 82 -3.77 30.98 1.65
C ASP A 82 -4.10 29.47 1.76
N CYS A 83 -4.13 28.93 2.98
CA CYS A 83 -4.44 27.53 3.27
C CYS A 83 -4.81 27.29 4.74
N ASP A 84 -5.40 26.14 5.04
CA ASP A 84 -5.73 25.66 6.39
C ASP A 84 -4.96 24.39 6.78
N SER A 85 -4.92 23.41 5.87
CA SER A 85 -4.48 22.04 6.08
C SER A 85 -3.54 21.59 4.96
N GLY A 86 -2.94 20.40 5.10
CA GLY A 86 -1.99 19.84 4.13
C GLY A 86 -0.52 20.03 4.52
N GLU A 87 0.34 19.13 4.05
CA GLU A 87 1.76 19.06 4.43
C GLU A 87 2.58 20.25 3.92
N CYS A 88 2.06 20.99 2.93
CA CYS A 88 2.64 22.21 2.40
C CYS A 88 1.98 23.49 2.94
N CYS A 89 1.12 23.41 3.96
CA CYS A 89 0.63 24.57 4.69
C CYS A 89 1.43 24.78 5.99
N GLU A 90 1.88 26.01 6.23
CA GLU A 90 2.50 26.40 7.49
C GLU A 90 1.99 27.78 7.90
N LYS A 91 1.36 27.88 9.08
CA LYS A 91 0.79 29.13 9.62
C LYS A 91 -0.12 29.84 8.61
N CYS A 92 -1.05 29.07 8.04
CA CYS A 92 -2.02 29.51 7.04
C CYS A 92 -1.42 30.00 5.71
N LYS A 93 -0.15 29.69 5.43
CA LYS A 93 0.55 30.07 4.20
C LYS A 93 1.19 28.87 3.54
N PHE A 94 1.27 28.91 2.21
CA PHE A 94 2.03 27.91 1.48
C PHE A 94 3.50 27.94 1.90
N LYS A 95 4.05 26.78 2.21
CA LYS A 95 5.49 26.58 2.37
C LYS A 95 6.19 26.98 1.07
N LYS A 96 7.43 27.48 1.19
CA LYS A 96 8.22 27.90 0.02
C LYS A 96 8.44 26.75 -0.97
N ALA A 97 8.53 27.09 -2.26
CA ALA A 97 8.90 26.15 -3.30
C ALA A 97 10.21 25.42 -2.93
N GLY A 98 10.21 24.09 -3.01
CA GLY A 98 11.34 23.25 -2.64
C GLY A 98 11.40 22.84 -1.16
N ALA A 99 10.48 23.30 -0.31
CA ALA A 99 10.35 22.77 1.05
C ALA A 99 9.88 21.31 1.00
N GLN A 100 10.63 20.39 1.60
CA GLN A 100 10.27 18.97 1.60
C GLN A 100 8.98 18.74 2.41
N CYS A 101 7.98 18.11 1.78
CA CYS A 101 6.72 17.74 2.43
C CYS A 101 6.64 16.26 2.74
N ARG A 102 7.31 15.40 1.94
CA ARG A 102 7.43 13.98 2.20
C ARG A 102 8.87 13.53 1.99
N ALA A 103 9.39 12.78 2.95
CA ALA A 103 10.70 12.16 2.82
C ALA A 103 10.59 10.85 2.05
N ALA A 104 11.63 10.49 1.30
CA ALA A 104 11.76 9.15 0.75
C ALA A 104 11.78 8.12 1.88
N LYS A 105 10.95 7.09 1.75
CA LYS A 105 10.82 6.01 2.73
C LYS A 105 11.92 4.96 2.60
N ASP A 106 12.32 4.65 1.37
CA ASP A 106 13.30 3.61 1.04
C ASP A 106 13.93 3.86 -0.33
N ASP A 107 14.82 2.96 -0.77
CA ASP A 107 15.58 3.05 -2.02
C ASP A 107 14.68 3.18 -3.28
N CYS A 108 13.40 2.80 -3.20
CA CYS A 108 12.48 2.81 -4.32
C CYS A 108 11.52 4.00 -4.33
N ASP A 109 11.73 4.96 -3.44
CA ASP A 109 10.83 6.07 -3.19
C ASP A 109 11.59 7.40 -3.34
N LEU A 110 10.96 8.42 -3.94
CA LEU A 110 11.58 9.75 -4.12
C LEU A 110 10.98 10.73 -3.12
N PRO A 111 11.71 11.76 -2.64
CA PRO A 111 11.10 12.77 -1.79
C PRO A 111 10.29 13.78 -2.63
N GLU A 112 9.16 14.25 -2.10
CA GLU A 112 8.41 15.37 -2.69
C GLU A 112 8.66 16.67 -1.95
N SER A 113 8.56 17.74 -2.72
CA SER A 113 8.73 19.11 -2.26
C SER A 113 7.54 19.97 -2.67
N CYS A 114 7.17 20.88 -1.79
CA CYS A 114 6.12 21.85 -2.01
C CYS A 114 6.40 22.70 -3.25
N THR A 115 5.35 23.00 -4.00
CA THR A 115 5.42 23.84 -5.20
C THR A 115 5.56 25.33 -4.87
N GLY A 116 5.22 25.73 -3.64
CA GLY A 116 5.10 27.15 -3.25
C GLY A 116 3.76 27.79 -3.62
N GLN A 117 2.86 27.05 -4.24
CA GLN A 117 1.59 27.55 -4.78
C GLN A 117 0.38 26.70 -4.37
N SER A 118 0.63 25.61 -3.63
CA SER A 118 -0.40 24.71 -3.11
C SER A 118 -0.04 24.28 -1.69
N ALA A 119 -1.07 23.97 -0.90
CA ALA A 119 -0.95 23.42 0.43
C ALA A 119 -0.85 21.88 0.43
N GLU A 120 -1.21 21.25 -0.67
CA GLU A 120 -1.04 19.81 -0.86
C GLU A 120 0.40 19.48 -1.22
N CYS A 121 0.93 18.41 -0.63
CA CYS A 121 2.14 17.80 -1.13
C CYS A 121 1.84 17.17 -2.52
N PRO A 122 2.72 17.32 -3.51
CA PRO A 122 2.54 16.66 -4.80
C PRO A 122 2.34 15.15 -4.67
N THR A 123 1.71 14.55 -5.69
CA THR A 123 1.50 13.10 -5.74
C THR A 123 2.81 12.33 -5.58
N ASP A 124 2.74 11.28 -4.75
CA ASP A 124 3.85 10.37 -4.47
C ASP A 124 4.51 9.86 -5.76
N SER A 125 5.81 10.11 -5.88
CA SER A 125 6.64 9.77 -7.02
C SER A 125 7.65 8.71 -6.61
N PHE A 126 7.69 7.63 -7.38
CA PHE A 126 8.57 6.50 -7.09
C PHE A 126 9.81 6.51 -7.97
N GLN A 127 10.87 5.86 -7.46
CA GLN A 127 12.01 5.53 -8.29
C GLN A 127 11.56 4.66 -9.46
N ARG A 128 12.14 4.90 -10.65
CA ARG A 128 11.81 4.12 -11.85
C ARG A 128 11.86 2.61 -11.59
N ASN A 129 10.92 1.89 -12.19
CA ASN A 129 10.93 0.44 -12.15
C ASN A 129 12.24 -0.11 -12.73
N GLY A 130 12.78 -1.16 -12.11
CA GLY A 130 14.06 -1.75 -12.50
C GLY A 130 15.29 -1.12 -11.84
N HIS A 131 15.15 -0.06 -11.04
CA HIS A 131 16.27 0.46 -10.25
C HIS A 131 16.70 -0.56 -9.20
N PRO A 132 18.00 -0.91 -9.06
CA PRO A 132 18.42 -1.88 -8.04
C PRO A 132 18.17 -1.37 -6.62
N CYS A 133 17.68 -2.23 -5.74
CA CYS A 133 17.32 -1.87 -4.36
C CYS A 133 17.78 -2.93 -3.36
N GLN A 134 17.85 -2.55 -2.07
CA GLN A 134 18.30 -3.41 -0.97
C GLN A 134 19.63 -4.11 -1.25
N ASN A 135 20.66 -3.33 -1.63
CA ASN A 135 21.99 -3.85 -1.97
C ASN A 135 21.98 -4.87 -3.13
N ASN A 136 21.23 -4.59 -4.20
CA ASN A 136 21.07 -5.45 -5.39
C ASN A 136 20.34 -6.79 -5.14
N GLN A 137 19.64 -6.92 -4.01
CA GLN A 137 18.79 -8.09 -3.74
C GLN A 137 17.50 -8.06 -4.55
N GLY A 138 17.05 -6.88 -4.98
CA GLY A 138 15.85 -6.71 -5.79
C GLY A 138 15.96 -5.57 -6.79
N TYR A 139 14.83 -5.32 -7.45
CA TYR A 139 14.63 -4.17 -8.33
C TYR A 139 13.34 -3.46 -7.95
N CYS A 140 13.33 -2.13 -8.02
CA CYS A 140 12.16 -1.33 -7.70
C CYS A 140 11.01 -1.66 -8.64
N TYR A 141 9.81 -1.74 -8.07
CA TYR A 141 8.57 -1.96 -8.78
C TYR A 141 7.44 -1.23 -8.06
N ASN A 142 6.93 -0.17 -8.68
CA ASN A 142 5.84 0.68 -8.20
C ASN A 142 6.04 1.12 -6.74
N GLY A 143 7.20 1.72 -6.45
CA GLY A 143 7.53 2.25 -5.12
C GLY A 143 7.94 1.20 -4.08
N LYS A 144 8.09 -0.07 -4.47
CA LYS A 144 8.50 -1.16 -3.57
C LYS A 144 9.73 -1.88 -4.08
N CYS A 145 10.44 -2.54 -3.19
CA CYS A 145 11.51 -3.49 -3.52
C CYS A 145 11.02 -4.94 -3.26
N PRO A 146 10.25 -5.56 -4.17
CA PRO A 146 9.77 -6.93 -3.97
C PRO A 146 10.94 -7.92 -4.00
N ILE A 147 11.17 -8.59 -2.87
CA ILE A 147 12.16 -9.66 -2.73
C ILE A 147 11.52 -10.92 -2.15
N MET A 148 11.93 -12.09 -2.66
CA MET A 148 11.38 -13.37 -2.24
C MET A 148 11.52 -13.64 -0.74
N THR A 149 12.61 -13.17 -0.10
CA THR A 149 12.81 -13.33 1.35
C THR A 149 11.72 -12.64 2.15
N ASN A 150 11.39 -11.39 1.82
CA ASN A 150 10.34 -10.64 2.51
C ASN A 150 8.96 -11.25 2.25
N GLN A 151 8.70 -11.79 1.06
CA GLN A 151 7.47 -12.52 0.77
C GLN A 151 7.36 -13.80 1.60
N CYS A 152 8.46 -14.57 1.76
CA CYS A 152 8.49 -15.73 2.65
C CYS A 152 8.21 -15.36 4.12
N ILE A 153 8.80 -14.26 4.59
CA ILE A 153 8.56 -13.74 5.94
C ILE A 153 7.11 -13.27 6.11
N ALA A 154 6.54 -12.59 5.12
CA ALA A 154 5.14 -12.17 5.16
C ALA A 154 4.18 -13.37 5.24
N LEU A 155 4.52 -14.49 4.60
CA LEU A 155 3.68 -15.68 4.58
C LEU A 155 3.85 -16.62 5.80
N LYS A 156 5.05 -16.70 6.43
CA LYS A 156 5.33 -17.61 7.57
C LYS A 156 5.73 -16.92 8.87
N GLY A 157 5.90 -15.61 8.87
CA GLY A 157 6.51 -14.88 9.97
C GLY A 157 8.06 -14.94 9.95
N PRO A 158 8.70 -14.41 11.00
CA PRO A 158 10.16 -14.28 11.05
C PRO A 158 10.90 -15.63 11.07
N GLY A 159 12.15 -15.63 10.61
CA GLY A 159 13.04 -16.80 10.60
C GLY A 159 12.82 -17.76 9.43
N VAL A 160 12.15 -17.31 8.38
CA VAL A 160 11.94 -18.05 7.12
C VAL A 160 12.73 -17.40 6.01
N ASN A 161 13.32 -18.22 5.14
CA ASN A 161 14.10 -17.78 3.99
C ASN A 161 13.51 -18.35 2.70
N VAL A 162 14.03 -17.89 1.56
CA VAL A 162 13.77 -18.51 0.25
C VAL A 162 14.40 -19.90 0.23
N SER A 163 13.71 -20.87 -0.37
CA SER A 163 14.28 -22.19 -0.64
C SER A 163 15.41 -22.11 -1.67
N PRO A 164 16.33 -23.09 -1.69
CA PRO A 164 17.31 -23.23 -2.76
C PRO A 164 16.65 -23.32 -4.15
N ASP A 165 17.34 -22.84 -5.19
CA ASP A 165 16.85 -22.81 -6.58
C ASP A 165 16.44 -24.20 -7.09
N GLU A 166 17.09 -25.27 -6.61
CA GLU A 166 16.77 -26.66 -6.95
C GLU A 166 15.34 -27.04 -6.53
N CYS A 167 14.77 -26.38 -5.51
CA CYS A 167 13.38 -26.58 -5.12
C CYS A 167 12.42 -26.13 -6.22
N PHE A 168 12.70 -25.01 -6.88
CA PHE A 168 11.84 -24.50 -7.97
C PHE A 168 11.87 -25.43 -9.17
N THR A 169 12.95 -26.18 -9.37
CA THR A 169 13.04 -27.23 -10.40
C THR A 169 12.38 -28.54 -9.97
N SER A 170 12.71 -29.06 -8.79
CA SER A 170 12.22 -30.36 -8.32
C SER A 170 10.71 -30.39 -8.06
N LYS A 171 10.10 -29.23 -7.75
CA LYS A 171 8.66 -29.10 -7.48
C LYS A 171 7.81 -28.84 -8.72
N GLN A 172 8.38 -28.76 -9.93
CA GLN A 172 7.64 -28.52 -11.17
C GLN A 172 6.53 -29.55 -11.43
N ASN A 173 6.71 -30.80 -11.00
CA ASN A 173 5.72 -31.85 -11.17
C ASN A 173 4.75 -31.97 -9.97
N ASP A 174 4.92 -31.19 -8.89
CA ASP A 174 3.97 -31.17 -7.78
C ASP A 174 2.78 -30.26 -8.16
N PRO A 175 1.55 -30.78 -8.31
CA PRO A 175 0.39 -30.00 -8.74
C PRO A 175 0.00 -28.91 -7.73
N ARG A 176 0.58 -28.88 -6.52
CA ARG A 176 0.36 -27.83 -5.53
C ARG A 176 1.35 -26.68 -5.65
N CYS A 177 2.53 -26.93 -6.18
CA CYS A 177 3.65 -25.98 -6.16
C CYS A 177 4.18 -25.65 -7.57
N GLY A 178 4.17 -26.59 -8.50
CA GLY A 178 4.82 -26.47 -9.82
C GLY A 178 3.97 -25.76 -10.87
N PHE A 179 3.45 -24.57 -10.57
CA PHE A 179 2.67 -23.81 -11.53
C PHE A 179 2.95 -22.30 -11.45
N CYS A 180 2.75 -21.63 -12.58
CA CYS A 180 3.01 -20.20 -12.74
C CYS A 180 1.76 -19.34 -12.67
N ARG A 181 0.60 -19.89 -13.05
CA ARG A 181 -0.68 -19.19 -13.00
C ARG A 181 -1.84 -20.16 -12.99
N ILE A 182 -3.01 -19.64 -12.66
CA ILE A 182 -4.28 -20.36 -12.73
C ILE A 182 -5.14 -19.69 -13.79
N GLU A 183 -5.58 -20.44 -14.80
CA GLU A 183 -6.47 -19.98 -15.86
C GLU A 183 -7.71 -20.87 -15.86
N ASN A 184 -8.90 -20.29 -15.67
CA ASN A 184 -10.18 -21.01 -15.62
C ASN A 184 -10.15 -22.21 -14.64
N GLY A 185 -9.54 -22.03 -13.45
CA GLY A 185 -9.39 -23.08 -12.44
C GLY A 185 -8.30 -24.12 -12.74
N ARG A 186 -7.65 -24.07 -13.92
CA ARG A 186 -6.55 -24.97 -14.29
C ARG A 186 -5.20 -24.34 -13.96
N LYS A 187 -4.35 -25.11 -13.28
CA LYS A 187 -2.96 -24.74 -13.01
C LYS A 187 -2.11 -24.91 -14.26
N ILE A 188 -1.48 -23.83 -14.69
CA ILE A 188 -0.60 -23.80 -15.87
C ILE A 188 0.85 -23.95 -15.40
N PRO A 189 1.58 -24.99 -15.87
CA PRO A 189 2.97 -25.21 -15.47
C PRO A 189 3.87 -24.07 -15.94
N CYS A 190 4.96 -23.84 -15.21
CA CYS A 190 5.98 -22.87 -15.60
C CYS A 190 6.84 -23.41 -16.75
N ALA A 191 7.22 -22.54 -17.70
CA ALA A 191 8.33 -22.86 -18.58
C ALA A 191 9.64 -22.93 -17.78
N GLU A 192 10.67 -23.58 -18.34
CA GLU A 192 11.95 -23.78 -17.66
C GLU A 192 12.59 -22.48 -17.15
N LYS A 193 12.52 -21.41 -17.93
CA LYS A 193 13.06 -20.10 -17.56
C LYS A 193 12.21 -19.34 -16.51
N ASP A 194 10.96 -19.75 -16.30
CA ASP A 194 9.95 -18.98 -15.56
C ASP A 194 9.66 -19.54 -14.15
N LYS A 195 10.33 -20.63 -13.74
CA LYS A 195 10.04 -21.32 -12.47
C LYS A 195 10.11 -20.42 -11.24
N MET A 196 11.04 -19.47 -11.27
CA MET A 196 11.25 -18.47 -10.22
C MET A 196 10.13 -17.42 -10.16
N CYS A 197 9.17 -17.44 -11.08
CA CYS A 197 8.03 -16.52 -11.14
C CYS A 197 6.67 -17.19 -10.91
N GLY A 198 6.68 -18.47 -10.50
CA GLY A 198 5.49 -19.22 -10.12
C GLY A 198 5.21 -19.17 -8.63
N LYS A 199 4.87 -20.32 -8.03
CA LYS A 199 4.72 -20.41 -6.58
C LYS A 199 6.05 -20.13 -5.86
N LEU A 200 5.97 -19.33 -4.82
CA LEU A 200 7.09 -19.08 -3.94
C LEU A 200 7.39 -20.32 -3.09
N LEU A 201 8.67 -20.68 -3.03
CA LEU A 201 9.16 -21.79 -2.21
C LEU A 201 10.02 -21.25 -1.07
N CYS A 202 9.62 -21.54 0.16
CA CYS A 202 10.27 -21.04 1.37
C CYS A 202 10.87 -22.18 2.19
N GLN A 203 11.84 -21.87 3.04
CA GLN A 203 12.46 -22.81 3.96
C GLN A 203 12.43 -22.27 5.39
N LYS A 204 12.21 -23.17 6.36
CA LYS A 204 12.21 -22.85 7.80
C LYS A 204 12.95 -23.96 8.55
N GLY A 205 14.12 -23.62 9.11
CA GLY A 205 15.02 -24.64 9.68
C GLY A 205 15.40 -25.66 8.61
N ASN A 206 15.19 -26.95 8.89
CA ASN A 206 15.53 -28.05 7.96
C ASN A 206 14.43 -28.37 6.93
N ALA A 207 13.25 -27.76 7.05
CA ALA A 207 12.16 -27.98 6.10
C ALA A 207 12.35 -27.05 4.89
N ILE A 208 12.68 -27.63 3.73
CA ILE A 208 12.93 -26.93 2.46
C ILE A 208 11.82 -27.19 1.44
N CYS A 209 11.80 -26.40 0.36
CA CYS A 209 10.84 -26.51 -0.74
C CYS A 209 9.37 -26.42 -0.30
N ILE A 210 9.08 -25.60 0.73
CA ILE A 210 7.73 -25.43 1.27
C ILE A 210 6.98 -24.45 0.38
N CYS A 211 5.90 -24.91 -0.26
CA CYS A 211 4.94 -24.06 -0.93
C CYS A 211 3.63 -23.97 -0.13
N PHE A 212 2.78 -23.01 -0.47
CA PHE A 212 1.54 -22.75 0.26
C PHE A 212 0.33 -23.15 -0.56
N PRO A 213 -0.68 -23.77 0.08
CA PRO A 213 -1.93 -24.10 -0.59
C PRO A 213 -2.55 -22.80 -1.14
N THR A 214 -3.11 -22.91 -2.32
CA THR A 214 -3.96 -21.87 -2.90
C THR A 214 -5.16 -21.66 -1.99
N THR A 215 -5.46 -20.41 -1.68
CA THR A 215 -6.69 -19.99 -1.00
C THR A 215 -7.69 -19.52 -2.06
N ASP A 216 -8.74 -18.80 -1.66
CA ASP A 216 -9.66 -18.15 -2.60
C ASP A 216 -8.96 -17.08 -3.48
N ASP A 217 -7.81 -16.57 -3.02
CA ASP A 217 -6.95 -15.72 -3.81
C ASP A 217 -5.97 -16.58 -4.66
N PRO A 218 -6.10 -16.56 -6.00
CA PRO A 218 -5.24 -17.35 -6.89
C PRO A 218 -3.76 -16.91 -6.84
N ASP A 219 -3.49 -15.69 -6.38
CA ASP A 219 -2.15 -15.11 -6.28
C ASP A 219 -1.51 -15.34 -4.90
N TYR A 220 -2.26 -15.86 -3.93
CA TYR A 220 -1.75 -16.13 -2.59
C TYR A 220 -0.55 -17.08 -2.64
N GLY A 221 0.60 -16.62 -2.14
CA GLY A 221 1.85 -17.39 -2.14
C GLY A 221 2.51 -17.58 -3.51
N MET A 222 2.07 -16.84 -4.53
CA MET A 222 2.82 -16.69 -5.79
C MET A 222 3.93 -15.66 -5.60
N VAL A 223 5.00 -15.77 -6.38
CA VAL A 223 6.05 -14.74 -6.43
C VAL A 223 5.46 -13.45 -6.97
N GLU A 224 5.60 -12.35 -6.24
CA GLU A 224 5.00 -11.06 -6.62
C GLU A 224 5.60 -10.49 -7.92
N PRO A 225 4.83 -9.73 -8.72
CA PRO A 225 5.37 -8.98 -9.86
C PRO A 225 6.51 -8.04 -9.45
N GLY A 226 7.49 -7.86 -10.33
CA GLY A 226 8.69 -7.07 -10.09
C GLY A 226 9.78 -7.79 -9.26
N THR A 227 9.49 -8.96 -8.69
CA THR A 227 10.48 -9.71 -7.90
C THR A 227 11.65 -10.16 -8.77
N LYS A 228 12.88 -9.98 -8.26
CA LYS A 228 14.09 -10.49 -8.90
C LYS A 228 14.03 -12.02 -9.04
N CYS A 229 14.15 -12.52 -10.26
CA CYS A 229 14.16 -13.96 -10.58
C CYS A 229 15.49 -14.46 -11.15
N GLY A 230 16.44 -13.56 -11.32
CA GLY A 230 17.81 -13.79 -11.78
C GLY A 230 18.54 -12.45 -11.87
N ASP A 231 19.85 -12.48 -12.09
CA ASP A 231 20.60 -11.24 -12.28
C ASP A 231 20.14 -10.51 -13.55
N GLY A 232 19.78 -9.24 -13.39
CA GLY A 232 19.21 -8.43 -14.47
C GLY A 232 17.78 -8.81 -14.87
N LYS A 233 17.08 -9.65 -14.09
CA LYS A 233 15.75 -10.18 -14.45
C LYS A 233 14.71 -10.04 -13.35
N VAL A 234 13.46 -9.87 -13.76
CA VAL A 234 12.30 -9.68 -12.88
C VAL A 234 11.09 -10.51 -13.35
N CYS A 235 10.21 -10.82 -12.42
CA CYS A 235 8.95 -11.49 -12.70
C CYS A 235 7.88 -10.52 -13.18
N ILE A 236 7.45 -10.62 -14.44
CA ILE A 236 6.32 -9.87 -14.99
C ILE A 236 5.35 -10.85 -15.63
N ASN A 237 4.06 -10.76 -15.31
CA ASN A 237 3.03 -11.67 -15.81
C ASN A 237 3.42 -13.16 -15.66
N ARG A 238 4.05 -13.50 -14.53
CA ARG A 238 4.52 -14.85 -14.19
C ARG A 238 5.62 -15.39 -15.11
N GLN A 239 6.36 -14.50 -15.77
CA GLN A 239 7.51 -14.82 -16.61
C GLN A 239 8.76 -14.10 -16.10
N CYS A 240 9.92 -14.75 -16.18
CA CYS A 240 11.20 -14.17 -15.82
C CYS A 240 11.83 -13.48 -17.04
N VAL A 241 11.78 -12.15 -17.05
CA VAL A 241 12.17 -11.32 -18.19
C VAL A 241 13.29 -10.35 -17.81
N ASP A 242 14.03 -9.85 -18.81
CA ASP A 242 15.09 -8.88 -18.58
C ASP A 242 14.53 -7.53 -18.12
N VAL A 243 15.13 -6.96 -17.08
CA VAL A 243 14.67 -5.74 -16.41
C VAL A 243 14.63 -4.54 -17.37
N GLN A 244 15.51 -4.55 -18.39
CA GLN A 244 15.60 -3.49 -19.41
C GLN A 244 14.42 -3.48 -20.39
N THR A 245 13.72 -4.61 -20.52
CA THR A 245 12.58 -4.77 -21.45
C THR A 245 11.25 -4.94 -20.72
N ALA A 246 11.28 -4.98 -19.39
CA ALA A 246 10.14 -5.25 -18.53
C ALA A 246 9.25 -4.01 -18.29
N TYR A 247 9.80 -2.81 -18.44
CA TYR A 247 9.21 -1.54 -18.03
C TYR A 247 9.33 -0.48 -19.13
#